data_AF-A0A133ZCY8-F1
#
_entry.id   AF-A0A133ZCY8-F1
#
_cell.length_a   1.000
_cell.length_b   1.000
_cell.length_c   1.000
_cell.angle_alpha   90.00
_cell.angle_beta   90.00
_cell.angle_gamma   90.00
#
_symmetry.space_group_name_H-M   'P 1'
#
loop_
_entity.id
_entity.type
_entity.pdbx_description
1 polymer ?
#
loop_
_entity_poly.entity_id
_entity_poly.type
_entity_poly.pdbx_seq_one_letter_code
_entity_poly.pdbx_strand_id
1 'polypeptide(L)'
;MYVQVIDDVARKTLCGASTLGPEFKETGKKAATVEGAYALGEIIAKKAVALKLEEVVFDRGGNLYHGRVKAVAEGARSAGLKF
;
A
#
# COMPACT_ATOMS: atom_id res chain seq x y z
N MET A 1 8.50 -5.76 1.55
CA MET A 1 7.04 -5.74 1.77
C MET A 1 6.39 -5.46 0.44
N TYR A 2 5.26 -6.10 0.18
CA TYR A 2 4.51 -5.96 -1.06
C TYR A 2 3.09 -5.56 -0.71
N VAL A 3 2.52 -4.68 -1.52
CA VAL A 3 1.13 -4.23 -1.40
C VAL A 3 0.56 -4.20 -2.81
N GLN A 4 -0.65 -4.70 -2.97
CA GLN A 4 -1.32 -4.80 -4.25
C GLN A 4 -2.77 -4.38 -4.09
N VAL A 5 -3.29 -3.72 -5.11
CA VAL A 5 -4.71 -3.45 -5.27
C VAL A 5 -5.22 -4.37 -6.36
N ILE A 6 -6.16 -5.23 -6.00
CA ILE A 6 -6.67 -6.30 -6.85
C ILE A 6 -8.16 -6.07 -7.01
N ASP A 7 -8.64 -6.26 -8.24
CA ASP A 7 -10.06 -6.41 -8.53
C ASP A 7 -10.40 -7.91 -8.50
N ASP A 8 -11.15 -8.34 -7.48
CA ASP A 8 -11.55 -9.75 -7.30
C ASP A 8 -12.51 -10.24 -8.38
N VAL A 9 -13.33 -9.35 -8.97
CA VAL A 9 -14.29 -9.70 -10.03
C VAL A 9 -13.54 -9.95 -11.33
N ALA A 10 -12.66 -9.03 -11.70
CA ALA A 10 -11.84 -9.14 -12.90
C ALA A 10 -10.63 -10.08 -12.74
N ARG A 11 -10.31 -10.48 -11.49
CA ARG A 11 -9.09 -11.21 -11.08
C ARG A 11 -7.81 -10.56 -11.63
N LYS A 12 -7.76 -9.24 -11.60
CA LYS A 12 -6.66 -8.44 -12.15
C LYS A 12 -6.06 -7.54 -11.08
N THR A 13 -4.74 -7.49 -11.04
CA THR A 13 -4.01 -6.51 -10.24
C THR A 13 -4.07 -5.17 -10.95
N LEU A 14 -4.73 -4.19 -10.32
CA LEU A 14 -4.87 -2.83 -10.85
C LEU A 14 -3.58 -2.02 -10.64
N CYS A 15 -3.01 -2.11 -9.44
CA CYS A 15 -1.70 -1.53 -9.14
C CYS A 15 -0.99 -2.27 -8.02
N GLY A 16 0.33 -2.08 -7.95
CA GLY A 16 1.15 -2.68 -6.91
C GLY A 16 2.35 -1.82 -6.57
N ALA A 17 2.80 -1.94 -5.33
CA ALA A 17 3.99 -1.29 -4.81
C ALA A 17 4.80 -2.29 -3.99
N SER A 18 6.13 -2.18 -4.08
CA SER A 18 7.01 -3.03 -3.30
C SER A 18 8.23 -2.26 -2.82
N THR A 19 8.80 -2.73 -1.72
CA THR A 19 10.06 -2.18 -1.20
C THR A 19 11.28 -2.43 -2.09
N LEU A 20 11.15 -3.27 -3.12
CA LEU A 20 12.18 -3.51 -4.13
C LEU A 20 12.03 -2.57 -5.34
N GLY A 21 10.87 -1.93 -5.49
CA GLY A 21 10.57 -1.04 -6.59
C GLY A 21 11.41 0.24 -6.56
N PRO A 22 11.66 0.86 -7.73
CA PRO A 22 12.45 2.07 -7.85
C PRO A 22 11.85 3.23 -7.03
N GLU A 23 10.53 3.42 -7.09
CA GLU A 23 9.81 4.48 -6.35
C GLU A 23 10.01 4.41 -4.83
N PHE A 24 10.09 3.20 -4.28
CA PHE A 24 10.36 3.03 -2.86
C PHE A 24 11.84 3.28 -2.56
N LYS A 25 12.75 2.84 -3.42
CA LYS A 25 14.19 3.09 -3.25
C LYS A 25 14.52 4.59 -3.26
N GLU A 26 13.80 5.37 -4.05
CA GLU A 26 13.93 6.84 -4.07
C GLU A 26 13.59 7.49 -2.72
N THR A 27 12.73 6.86 -1.91
CA THR A 27 12.45 7.38 -0.56
C THR A 27 13.63 7.24 0.41
N GLY A 28 14.65 6.44 0.10
CA GLY A 28 15.80 6.19 0.97
C GLY A 28 15.46 5.45 2.27
N LYS A 29 14.20 5.03 2.47
CA LYS A 29 13.72 4.40 3.71
C LYS A 29 14.04 2.92 3.75
N LYS A 30 14.21 2.38 4.96
CA LYS A 30 14.45 0.94 5.16
C LYS A 30 13.18 0.13 4.88
N ALA A 31 13.31 -0.90 4.06
CA ALA A 31 12.21 -1.78 3.64
C ALA A 31 11.49 -2.53 4.78
N ALA A 32 12.17 -2.71 5.92
CA ALA A 32 11.71 -3.52 7.04
C ALA A 32 11.20 -2.71 8.26
N THR A 33 11.09 -1.39 8.16
CA THR A 33 10.66 -0.53 9.27
C THR A 33 9.21 -0.05 9.12
N VAL A 34 8.65 0.46 10.22
CA VAL A 34 7.31 1.08 10.27
C VAL A 34 7.23 2.29 9.33
N GLU A 35 8.26 3.12 9.31
CA GLU A 35 8.34 4.31 8.43
C GLU A 35 8.38 3.94 6.95
N GLY A 36 9.08 2.85 6.60
CA GLY A 36 9.09 2.32 5.24
C GLY A 36 7.72 1.76 4.86
N ALA A 37 7.05 1.04 5.77
CA ALA A 37 5.70 0.56 5.55
C ALA A 37 4.70 1.71 5.33
N TYR A 38 4.80 2.79 6.12
CA TYR A 38 3.98 3.98 5.96
C TYR A 38 4.18 4.64 4.58
N ALA A 39 5.43 4.87 4.18
CA ALA A 39 5.74 5.43 2.85
C ALA A 39 5.25 4.53 1.70
N LEU A 40 5.35 3.21 1.86
CA LEU A 40 4.84 2.26 0.88
C LEU A 40 3.31 2.34 0.75
N GLY A 41 2.60 2.55 1.87
CA GLY A 41 1.16 2.82 1.92
C GLY A 41 0.77 4.09 1.16
N GLU A 42 1.51 5.18 1.35
CA GLU A 42 1.27 6.43 0.62
C GLU A 42 1.49 6.29 -0.90
N ILE A 43 2.53 5.54 -1.31
CA ILE A 43 2.85 5.33 -2.73
C ILE A 43 1.73 4.54 -3.42
N ILE A 44 1.32 3.40 -2.84
CA ILE A 44 0.23 2.60 -3.44
C ILE A 44 -1.07 3.40 -3.47
N ALA A 45 -1.29 4.24 -2.48
CA ALA A 45 -2.48 5.02 -2.40
C ALA A 45 -2.59 6.10 -3.47
N LYS A 46 -1.50 6.85 -3.69
CA LYS A 46 -1.42 7.81 -4.80
C LYS A 46 -1.66 7.13 -6.15
N LYS A 47 -1.16 5.90 -6.34
CA LYS A 47 -1.41 5.11 -7.56
C LYS A 47 -2.87 4.71 -7.72
N ALA A 48 -3.51 4.22 -6.65
CA ALA A 48 -4.91 3.85 -6.68
C ALA A 48 -5.81 5.07 -6.97
N VAL A 49 -5.57 6.20 -6.31
CA VAL A 49 -6.31 7.45 -6.53
C VAL A 49 -6.10 7.97 -7.95
N ALA A 50 -4.89 7.87 -8.51
CA ALA A 50 -4.62 8.22 -9.91
C ALA A 50 -5.41 7.33 -10.90
N LEU A 51 -5.70 6.09 -10.51
CA LEU A 51 -6.57 5.15 -11.25
C LEU A 51 -8.06 5.35 -10.94
N LYS A 52 -8.43 6.40 -10.20
CA LYS A 52 -9.79 6.72 -9.74
C LYS A 52 -10.40 5.65 -8.81
N LEU A 53 -9.55 4.97 -8.04
CA LEU A 53 -9.96 4.02 -7.00
C LEU A 53 -9.96 4.76 -5.66
N GLU A 54 -11.14 5.10 -5.17
CA GLU A 54 -11.30 5.81 -3.89
C GLU A 54 -11.57 4.86 -2.72
N GLU A 55 -12.34 3.80 -2.96
CA GLU A 55 -12.76 2.82 -1.96
C GLU A 55 -12.11 1.47 -2.24
N VAL A 56 -11.50 0.88 -1.22
CA VAL A 56 -10.95 -0.48 -1.29
C VAL A 56 -11.27 -1.22 0.00
N VAL A 57 -10.96 -2.51 0.04
CA VAL A 57 -10.97 -3.29 1.28
C VAL A 57 -9.52 -3.61 1.63
N PHE A 58 -9.13 -3.33 2.88
CA PHE A 58 -7.78 -3.63 3.34
C PHE A 58 -7.66 -5.10 3.75
N ASP A 59 -7.05 -5.90 2.87
CA ASP A 59 -6.67 -7.27 3.20
C ASP A 59 -5.34 -7.30 3.95
N ARG A 60 -5.35 -8.01 5.08
CA ARG A 60 -4.19 -8.20 5.96
C ARG A 60 -3.32 -9.38 5.52
N GLY A 61 -3.78 -10.20 4.57
CA GLY A 61 -3.06 -11.37 4.07
C GLY A 61 -2.70 -12.36 5.19
N GLY A 62 -3.59 -12.51 6.16
CA GLY A 62 -3.38 -13.36 7.35
C GLY A 62 -2.48 -12.79 8.44
N ASN A 63 -1.94 -11.57 8.29
CA ASN A 63 -1.11 -10.94 9.32
C ASN A 63 -1.95 -10.21 10.38
N LEU A 64 -1.40 -10.07 11.59
CA LEU A 64 -2.00 -9.23 12.62
C LEU A 64 -2.00 -7.75 12.18
N TYR A 65 -3.08 -7.04 12.49
CA TYR A 65 -3.18 -5.60 12.26
C TYR A 65 -2.33 -4.85 13.29
N HIS A 66 -1.01 -4.89 13.11
CA HIS A 66 -0.06 -4.30 14.03
C HIS A 66 1.24 -3.90 13.30
N GLY A 67 2.03 -3.04 13.94
CA GLY A 67 3.33 -2.59 13.46
C GLY A 67 3.30 -2.14 12.00
N ARG A 68 3.99 -2.88 11.13
CA ARG A 68 4.13 -2.57 9.70
C ARG A 68 2.80 -2.65 8.94
N VAL A 69 1.94 -3.62 9.25
CA VAL A 69 0.63 -3.76 8.56
C VAL A 69 -0.26 -2.56 8.87
N LYS A 70 -0.29 -2.15 10.15
CA LYS A 70 -0.99 -0.94 10.59
C LYS A 70 -0.42 0.31 9.91
N ALA A 71 0.90 0.43 9.83
CA ALA A 71 1.54 1.58 9.19
C ALA A 71 1.23 1.70 7.69
N VAL A 72 1.17 0.59 6.94
CA VAL A 72 0.70 0.62 5.54
C VAL A 72 -0.73 1.15 5.45
N ALA A 73 -1.62 0.67 6.32
CA ALA A 73 -3.01 1.12 6.34
C ALA A 73 -3.12 2.62 6.66
N GLU A 74 -2.36 3.11 7.65
CA GLU A 74 -2.34 4.53 8.00
C GLU A 74 -1.80 5.40 6.86
N GLY A 75 -0.71 4.98 6.21
CA GLY A 75 -0.16 5.69 5.06
C GLY A 75 -1.07 5.68 3.83
N ALA A 76 -1.81 4.60 3.62
CA ALA A 76 -2.77 4.55 2.51
C ALA A 76 -4.01 5.42 2.79
N ARG A 77 -4.49 5.47 4.04
CA ARG A 77 -5.58 6.37 4.46
C ARG A 77 -5.21 7.85 4.35
N SER A 78 -4.01 8.23 4.79
CA SER A 78 -3.56 9.63 4.72
C SER A 78 -3.43 10.14 3.29
N ALA A 79 -3.14 9.24 2.34
CA ALA A 79 -3.05 9.54 0.91
C ALA A 79 -4.41 9.48 0.17
N GLY A 80 -5.53 9.31 0.89
CA GLY A 80 -6.87 9.53 0.37
C GLY A 80 -7.68 8.28 0.02
N LEU A 81 -7.16 7.07 0.26
CA LEU A 81 -7.97 5.85 0.15
C LEU A 81 -8.89 5.69 1.34
N LYS A 82 -10.12 5.29 1.06
CA LYS A 82 -11.15 4.97 2.04
C LYS A 82 -11.26 3.45 2.19
N PHE A 83 -10.99 2.96 3.40
CA PHE A 83 -11.13 1.57 3.84
C PHE A 83 -11.01 1.43 5.36
#